data_AF-A0A3P7LCX3-F1
#
_entry.id   AF-A0A3P7LCX3-F1
#
_cell.length_a   1.000
_cell.length_b   1.000
_cell.length_c   1.000
_cell.angle_alpha   90.00
_cell.angle_beta   90.00
_cell.angle_gamma   90.00
#
_symmetry.space_group_name_H-M   'P 1'
#
loop_
_entity.id
_entity.type
_entity.pdbx_description
1 polymer ?
#
loop_
_entity_poly.entity_id
_entity_poly.type
_entity_poly.pdbx_seq_one_letter_code
_entity_poly.pdbx_strand_id
1 'polypeptide(L)'
;MAAALVNGCITSGFAAQNEIAISCRSASTLDKWKCQGLDDVFTSTADMVRTFPHGIIVLAVKPQARHDVVESLLSENVKLVNCPLLISILAGVDEKLLKKEVYMFIESLADGGVFVGCSRETALKLAAQTVMGAAEMVLESNEHPGALKDKVCSPGGTTIAGLRELEKSGFRSAVIEAVRAAADRANSMQ
;
A
#
# COMPACT_ATOMS: atom_id res chain seq x y z
N MET A 1 -3.79 -9.26 5.00
CA MET A 1 -3.13 -8.60 3.86
C MET A 1 -3.72 -9.08 2.54
N ALA A 2 -3.48 -10.33 2.10
CA ALA A 2 -4.05 -10.85 0.85
C ALA A 2 -5.58 -10.66 0.76
N ALA A 3 -6.34 -10.99 1.81
CA ALA A 3 -7.80 -10.76 1.90
C ALA A 3 -8.22 -9.31 1.61
N ALA A 4 -7.51 -8.34 2.18
CA ALA A 4 -7.84 -6.92 2.01
C ALA A 4 -7.52 -6.44 0.59
N LEU A 5 -6.39 -6.90 0.03
CA LEU A 5 -6.00 -6.57 -1.35
C LEU A 5 -7.01 -7.13 -2.35
N VAL A 6 -7.34 -8.41 -2.24
CA VAL A 6 -8.27 -9.08 -3.14
C VAL A 6 -9.66 -8.45 -3.07
N ASN A 7 -10.17 -8.22 -1.85
CA ASN A 7 -11.45 -7.53 -1.69
C ASN A 7 -11.41 -6.10 -2.25
N GLY A 8 -10.31 -5.38 -2.06
CA GLY A 8 -10.11 -4.05 -2.63
C GLY A 8 -10.12 -4.05 -4.16
N CYS A 9 -9.40 -4.98 -4.78
CA CYS A 9 -9.37 -5.15 -6.24
C CYS A 9 -10.77 -5.48 -6.81
N ILE A 10 -11.52 -6.36 -6.14
CA ILE A 10 -12.88 -6.72 -6.57
C ILE A 10 -13.85 -5.55 -6.37
N THR A 11 -13.84 -4.91 -5.21
CA THR A 11 -14.79 -3.84 -4.87
C THR A 11 -14.57 -2.58 -5.72
N SER A 12 -13.32 -2.29 -6.11
CA SER A 12 -12.98 -1.18 -7.01
C SER A 12 -13.23 -1.48 -8.50
N GLY A 13 -13.56 -2.73 -8.85
CA GLY A 13 -13.69 -3.14 -10.25
C GLY A 13 -12.36 -3.27 -11.00
N PHE A 14 -11.23 -3.28 -10.29
CA PHE A 14 -9.90 -3.45 -10.88
C PHE A 14 -9.67 -4.86 -11.44
N ALA A 15 -10.23 -5.88 -10.79
CA ALA A 15 -10.18 -7.28 -11.25
C ALA A 15 -11.43 -8.05 -10.80
N ALA A 16 -11.96 -8.92 -11.65
CA ALA A 16 -13.04 -9.84 -11.30
C ALA A 16 -12.51 -11.04 -10.48
N GLN A 17 -13.40 -11.74 -9.76
CA GLN A 17 -13.01 -12.88 -8.93
C GLN A 17 -12.30 -14.01 -9.71
N ASN A 18 -12.71 -14.23 -10.96
CA ASN A 18 -12.13 -15.24 -11.86
C ASN A 18 -10.82 -14.77 -12.54
N GLU A 19 -10.37 -13.56 -12.25
CA GLU A 19 -9.10 -13.01 -12.77
C GLU A 19 -8.01 -13.00 -11.69
N ILE A 20 -8.32 -13.50 -10.48
CA ILE A 20 -7.43 -13.48 -9.33
C ILE A 20 -7.06 -14.91 -8.92
N ALA A 21 -5.77 -15.22 -9.00
CA ALA A 21 -5.19 -16.46 -8.48
C ALA A 21 -4.44 -16.20 -7.16
N ILE A 22 -4.55 -17.11 -6.19
CA ILE A 22 -3.92 -16.98 -4.88
C ILE A 22 -3.16 -18.24 -4.51
N SER A 23 -1.93 -18.09 -4.00
CA SER A 23 -1.16 -19.18 -3.41
C SER A 23 -1.07 -19.05 -1.89
N CYS A 24 -1.43 -20.09 -1.15
CA CYS A 24 -1.34 -20.16 0.32
C CYS A 24 -0.86 -21.56 0.77
N ARG A 25 0.05 -21.63 1.77
CA ARG A 25 0.58 -22.92 2.27
C ARG A 25 -0.42 -23.74 3.12
N SER A 26 -1.43 -23.10 3.70
CA SER A 26 -2.34 -23.76 4.66
C SER A 26 -3.68 -24.14 4.03
N ALA A 27 -4.05 -25.42 4.10
CA ALA A 27 -5.36 -25.93 3.64
C ALA A 27 -6.54 -25.16 4.24
N SER A 28 -6.46 -24.82 5.53
CA SER A 28 -7.49 -24.01 6.21
C SER A 28 -7.65 -22.58 5.68
N THR A 29 -6.64 -22.05 4.98
CA THR A 29 -6.71 -20.73 4.34
C THR A 29 -7.24 -20.86 2.92
N LEU A 30 -6.92 -21.96 2.22
CA LEU A 30 -7.51 -22.29 0.92
C LEU A 30 -9.03 -22.41 1.00
N ASP A 31 -9.55 -23.12 2.00
CA ASP A 31 -10.99 -23.28 2.17
C ASP A 31 -11.70 -21.95 2.39
N LYS A 32 -11.07 -21.01 3.12
CA LYS A 32 -11.62 -19.66 3.32
C LYS A 32 -11.73 -18.89 2.01
N TRP A 33 -10.74 -19.00 1.13
CA TRP A 33 -10.77 -18.32 -0.17
C TRP A 33 -11.81 -18.92 -1.10
N LYS A 34 -11.95 -20.25 -1.11
CA LYS A 34 -13.03 -20.93 -1.83
C LYS A 34 -14.41 -20.52 -1.33
N CYS A 35 -14.61 -20.44 -0.02
CA CYS A 35 -15.86 -19.92 0.55
C CYS A 35 -16.12 -18.44 0.22
N GLN A 36 -15.09 -17.68 -0.14
CA GLN A 36 -15.20 -16.29 -0.59
C GLN A 36 -15.42 -16.16 -2.10
N GLY A 37 -15.58 -17.28 -2.82
CA GLY A 37 -15.87 -17.30 -4.26
C GLY A 37 -14.64 -17.19 -5.16
N LEU A 38 -13.44 -17.49 -4.64
CA LEU A 38 -12.23 -17.65 -5.46
C LEU A 38 -11.97 -19.13 -5.72
N ASP A 39 -12.00 -19.49 -7.00
CA ASP A 39 -11.79 -20.88 -7.44
C ASP A 39 -10.30 -21.19 -7.66
N ASP A 40 -9.52 -20.21 -8.14
CA ASP A 40 -8.10 -20.34 -8.51
C ASP A 40 -7.16 -20.20 -7.30
N VAL A 41 -7.22 -21.17 -6.40
CA VAL A 41 -6.44 -21.18 -5.15
C VAL A 41 -5.47 -22.37 -5.09
N PHE A 42 -4.19 -22.08 -4.83
CA PHE A 42 -3.08 -23.03 -4.93
C PHE A 42 -2.36 -23.23 -3.60
N THR A 43 -1.92 -24.45 -3.31
CA THR A 43 -1.04 -24.77 -2.17
C THR A 43 0.43 -24.41 -2.42
N SER A 44 0.80 -24.28 -3.69
CA SER A 44 2.16 -24.13 -4.19
C SER A 44 2.24 -22.90 -5.09
N THR A 45 3.22 -22.03 -4.83
CA THR A 45 3.41 -20.81 -5.62
C THR A 45 3.90 -21.14 -7.03
N ALA A 46 4.78 -22.14 -7.15
CA ALA A 46 5.25 -22.62 -8.44
C ALA A 46 4.11 -23.13 -9.33
N ASP A 47 3.14 -23.88 -8.77
CA ASP A 47 2.03 -24.42 -9.55
C ASP A 47 1.03 -23.34 -9.98
N MET A 48 0.80 -22.34 -9.13
CA MET A 48 0.03 -21.14 -9.50
C MET A 48 0.65 -20.42 -10.70
N VAL A 49 1.96 -20.15 -10.65
CA VAL A 49 2.66 -19.44 -11.73
C VAL A 49 2.74 -20.28 -13.00
N ARG A 50 2.83 -21.61 -12.91
CA ARG A 50 2.74 -22.50 -14.07
C ARG A 50 1.38 -22.46 -14.74
N THR A 51 0.32 -22.36 -13.95
CA THR A 51 -1.06 -22.30 -14.44
C THR A 51 -1.36 -20.92 -15.04
N PHE A 52 -0.83 -19.87 -14.41
CA PHE A 52 -1.00 -18.47 -14.81
C PHE A 52 0.37 -17.80 -15.03
N PRO A 53 1.05 -18.09 -16.17
CA PRO A 53 2.40 -17.60 -16.42
C PRO A 53 2.48 -16.11 -16.81
N HIS A 54 1.32 -15.47 -17.04
CA HIS A 54 1.20 -14.07 -17.44
C HIS A 54 0.27 -13.33 -16.47
N GLY A 55 0.70 -12.20 -15.93
CA GLY A 55 -0.10 -11.41 -14.99
C GLY A 55 0.73 -10.48 -14.09
N ILE A 56 0.09 -9.90 -13.08
CA ILE A 56 0.73 -9.11 -12.02
C ILE A 56 0.85 -10.00 -10.79
N ILE A 57 2.06 -10.16 -10.25
CA ILE A 57 2.28 -10.94 -9.02
C ILE A 57 2.43 -10.00 -7.83
N VAL A 58 1.55 -10.19 -6.84
CA VAL A 58 1.57 -9.43 -5.58
C VAL A 58 2.06 -10.33 -4.45
N LEU A 59 3.24 -10.03 -3.92
CA LEU A 59 3.82 -10.78 -2.79
C LEU A 59 3.24 -10.28 -1.46
N ALA A 60 2.14 -10.89 -1.03
CA ALA A 60 1.46 -10.57 0.24
C ALA A 60 1.83 -11.56 1.37
N VAL A 61 3.13 -11.77 1.60
CA VAL A 61 3.65 -12.75 2.58
C VAL A 61 4.39 -12.09 3.73
N LYS A 62 4.35 -12.69 4.92
CA LYS A 62 5.11 -12.22 6.09
C LYS A 62 6.62 -12.35 5.84
N PRO A 63 7.49 -11.53 6.48
CA PRO A 63 8.94 -11.57 6.26
C PRO A 63 9.54 -12.98 6.39
N GLN A 64 9.05 -13.76 7.35
CA GLN A 64 9.54 -15.12 7.63
C GLN A 64 9.26 -16.11 6.50
N ALA A 65 8.24 -15.86 5.68
CA ALA A 65 7.88 -16.70 4.54
C ALA A 65 8.45 -16.19 3.21
N ARG A 66 9.17 -15.05 3.22
CA ARG A 66 9.69 -14.40 2.01
C ARG A 66 10.71 -15.27 1.29
N HIS A 67 11.63 -15.88 2.04
CA HIS A 67 12.73 -16.64 1.46
C HIS A 67 12.19 -17.83 0.66
N ASP A 68 11.36 -18.66 1.29
CA ASP A 68 10.72 -19.82 0.66
C ASP A 68 9.92 -19.46 -0.60
N VAL A 69 9.20 -18.33 -0.58
CA VAL A 69 8.35 -17.90 -1.71
C VAL A 69 9.20 -17.37 -2.85
N VAL A 70 10.24 -16.58 -2.55
CA VAL A 70 11.18 -16.07 -3.54
C VAL A 70 11.97 -17.23 -4.15
N GLU A 71 12.44 -18.18 -3.35
CA GLU A 71 13.15 -19.37 -3.85
C GLU A 71 12.25 -20.23 -4.73
N SER A 72 10.97 -20.41 -4.35
CA SER A 72 9.99 -21.10 -5.19
C SER A 72 9.77 -20.41 -6.55
N LEU A 73 9.77 -19.08 -6.58
CA LEU A 73 9.63 -18.27 -7.79
C LEU A 73 10.89 -18.23 -8.66
N LEU A 74 12.07 -18.30 -8.03
CA LEU A 74 13.38 -18.28 -8.69
C LEU A 74 13.87 -19.67 -9.11
N SER A 75 13.17 -20.73 -8.70
CA SER A 75 13.50 -22.09 -9.12
C SER A 75 13.51 -22.19 -10.65
N GLU A 76 14.50 -22.89 -11.22
CA GLU A 76 14.73 -22.98 -12.68
C GLU A 76 13.50 -23.44 -13.49
N ASN A 77 12.51 -24.02 -12.81
CA ASN A 77 11.29 -24.57 -13.37
C ASN A 77 10.09 -23.59 -13.38
N VAL A 78 10.29 -22.31 -13.01
CA VAL A 78 9.25 -21.27 -13.03
C VAL A 78 9.75 -20.10 -13.90
N LYS A 79 9.18 -19.95 -15.10
CA LYS A 79 9.48 -18.82 -16.00
C LYS A 79 8.38 -17.78 -15.89
N LEU A 80 8.69 -16.66 -15.25
CA LEU A 80 7.88 -15.45 -15.32
C LEU A 80 8.10 -14.80 -16.69
N VAL A 81 7.16 -14.98 -17.61
CA VAL A 81 7.25 -14.43 -18.98
C VAL A 81 6.29 -13.25 -19.08
N ASN A 82 6.79 -12.04 -19.39
CA ASN A 82 5.97 -10.82 -19.44
C ASN A 82 5.17 -10.58 -18.15
N CYS A 83 5.82 -10.61 -16.99
CA CYS A 83 5.25 -10.18 -15.72
C CYS A 83 5.71 -8.74 -15.45
N PRO A 84 4.92 -7.71 -15.83
CA PRO A 84 5.41 -6.33 -15.91
C PRO A 84 5.64 -5.66 -14.54
N LEU A 85 5.14 -6.24 -13.44
CA LEU A 85 5.21 -5.60 -12.13
C LEU A 85 5.14 -6.59 -10.97
N LEU A 86 6.18 -6.60 -10.13
CA LEU A 86 6.20 -7.24 -8.82
C LEU A 86 5.92 -6.16 -7.76
N ILE A 87 4.70 -6.12 -7.21
CA ILE A 87 4.41 -5.26 -6.07
C ILE A 87 4.69 -6.05 -4.79
N SER A 88 5.85 -5.79 -4.17
CA SER A 88 6.05 -6.15 -2.76
C SER A 88 5.47 -5.03 -1.90
N ILE A 89 4.46 -5.35 -1.10
CA ILE A 89 4.20 -4.56 0.11
C ILE A 89 5.36 -4.91 1.04
N LEU A 90 6.33 -4.01 1.13
CA LEU A 90 7.57 -4.15 1.90
C LEU A 90 7.31 -4.79 3.26
N ALA A 91 7.73 -6.05 3.41
CA ALA A 91 7.70 -6.76 4.66
C ALA A 91 8.77 -6.15 5.59
N GLY A 92 8.33 -5.31 6.51
CA GLY A 92 9.19 -4.54 7.43
C GLY A 92 8.50 -3.31 8.03
N VAL A 93 7.45 -2.82 7.37
CA VAL A 93 6.56 -1.77 7.91
C VAL A 93 5.21 -2.42 8.20
N ASP A 94 4.79 -2.46 9.48
CA ASP A 94 3.48 -2.98 9.87
C ASP A 94 2.38 -2.11 9.25
N GLU A 95 1.31 -2.71 8.73
CA GLU A 95 0.09 -1.99 8.31
C GLU A 95 -0.39 -1.06 9.44
N LYS A 96 -0.25 -1.50 10.70
CA LYS A 96 -0.57 -0.69 11.87
C LYS A 96 0.33 0.52 12.00
N LEU A 97 1.59 0.45 11.58
CA LEU A 97 2.51 1.57 11.63
C LEU A 97 2.15 2.62 10.57
N LEU A 98 1.95 2.20 9.32
CA LEU A 98 1.50 3.10 8.25
C LEU A 98 0.18 3.79 8.62
N LYS A 99 -0.77 3.03 9.19
CA LYS A 99 -2.02 3.60 9.70
C LYS A 99 -1.77 4.61 10.82
N LYS A 100 -0.86 4.35 11.77
CA LYS A 100 -0.51 5.29 12.83
C LYS A 100 0.13 6.57 12.30
N GLU A 101 1.04 6.48 11.35
CA GLU A 101 1.67 7.64 10.72
C GLU A 101 0.63 8.51 10.00
N VAL A 102 -0.29 7.87 9.27
CA VAL A 102 -1.40 8.57 8.59
C VAL A 102 -2.39 9.15 9.61
N TYR A 103 -2.71 8.46 10.70
CA TYR A 103 -3.56 8.99 11.76
C TYR A 103 -2.92 10.20 12.45
N MET A 104 -1.63 10.13 12.76
CA MET A 104 -0.86 11.24 13.31
C MET A 104 -0.84 12.43 12.36
N PHE A 105 -0.73 12.19 11.04
CA PHE A 105 -0.81 13.25 10.04
C PHE A 105 -2.19 13.91 10.00
N ILE A 106 -3.28 13.12 9.98
CA ILE A 106 -4.66 13.62 10.02
C ILE A 106 -4.92 14.42 11.32
N GLU A 107 -4.46 13.90 12.46
CA GLU A 107 -4.56 14.58 13.75
C GLU A 107 -3.80 15.91 13.76
N SER A 108 -2.57 15.92 13.23
CA SER A 108 -1.76 17.14 13.11
C SER A 108 -2.41 18.19 12.21
N LEU A 109 -3.02 17.76 11.09
CA LEU A 109 -3.80 18.64 10.23
C LEU A 109 -5.03 19.20 10.94
N ALA A 110 -5.73 18.37 11.72
CA ALA A 110 -6.88 18.79 12.50
C ALA A 110 -6.48 19.78 13.62
N ASP A 111 -5.36 19.55 14.30
CA ASP A 111 -4.77 20.47 15.28
C ASP A 111 -4.43 21.82 14.64
N GLY A 112 -3.79 21.80 13.47
CA GLY A 112 -3.54 23.02 12.68
C GLY A 112 -4.84 23.74 12.31
N GLY A 113 -5.87 23.01 11.90
CA GLY A 113 -7.21 23.55 11.62
C GLY A 113 -7.84 24.23 12.83
N VAL A 114 -7.76 23.59 14.00
CA VAL A 114 -8.24 24.18 15.27
C VAL A 114 -7.44 25.43 15.64
N PHE A 115 -6.12 25.39 15.49
CA PHE A 115 -5.25 26.53 15.76
C PHE A 115 -5.63 27.77 14.91
N VAL A 116 -6.07 27.57 13.67
CA VAL A 116 -6.53 28.66 12.79
C VAL A 116 -8.04 28.95 12.89
N GLY A 117 -8.75 28.35 13.85
CA GLY A 117 -10.13 28.70 14.20
C GLY A 117 -11.24 27.75 13.77
N CYS A 118 -10.92 26.56 13.24
CA CYS A 118 -11.94 25.55 12.94
C CYS A 118 -12.43 24.84 14.22
N SER A 119 -13.68 24.35 14.20
CA SER A 119 -14.12 23.39 15.22
C SER A 119 -13.33 22.09 15.10
N ARG A 120 -13.07 21.41 16.22
CA ARG A 120 -12.35 20.11 16.23
C ARG A 120 -13.00 19.08 15.31
N GLU A 121 -14.33 18.98 15.37
CA GLU A 121 -15.09 18.02 14.56
C GLU A 121 -14.94 18.32 13.06
N THR A 122 -15.09 19.60 12.67
CA THR A 122 -14.93 20.02 11.28
C THR A 122 -13.50 19.82 10.79
N ALA A 123 -12.51 20.21 11.58
CA ALA A 123 -11.09 20.08 11.23
C ALA A 123 -10.70 18.62 10.97
N LEU A 124 -11.18 17.69 11.81
CA LEU A 124 -10.91 16.26 11.64
C LEU A 124 -11.53 15.70 10.35
N LYS A 125 -12.80 16.03 10.08
CA LYS A 125 -13.48 15.58 8.85
C LYS A 125 -12.80 16.12 7.60
N LEU A 126 -12.44 17.40 7.58
CA LEU A 126 -11.75 18.02 6.45
C LEU A 126 -10.35 17.44 6.26
N ALA A 127 -9.59 17.22 7.32
CA ALA A 127 -8.27 16.61 7.27
C ALA A 127 -8.32 15.20 6.68
N ALA A 128 -9.21 14.34 7.19
CA ALA A 128 -9.38 12.98 6.69
C ALA A 128 -9.81 12.95 5.22
N GLN A 129 -10.78 13.77 4.84
CA GLN A 129 -11.26 13.86 3.45
C GLN A 129 -10.17 14.38 2.51
N THR A 130 -9.35 15.33 2.96
CA THR A 130 -8.21 15.86 2.18
C THR A 130 -7.18 14.76 1.91
N VAL A 131 -6.84 13.98 2.93
CA VAL A 131 -5.89 12.85 2.78
C VAL A 131 -6.46 11.78 1.86
N MET A 132 -7.75 11.45 1.98
CA MET A 132 -8.41 10.49 1.10
C MET A 132 -8.39 10.95 -0.36
N GLY A 133 -8.84 12.17 -0.65
CA GLY A 133 -8.86 12.69 -2.03
C GLY A 133 -7.47 12.85 -2.64
N ALA A 134 -6.46 13.20 -1.84
CA ALA A 134 -5.07 13.25 -2.31
C ALA A 134 -4.54 11.85 -2.67
N ALA A 135 -4.87 10.83 -1.87
CA ALA A 135 -4.49 9.45 -2.16
C ALA A 135 -5.21 8.92 -3.41
N GLU A 136 -6.51 9.16 -3.55
CA GLU A 136 -7.31 8.80 -4.73
C GLU A 136 -6.71 9.42 -6.01
N MET A 137 -6.39 10.72 -6.00
CA MET A 137 -5.77 11.38 -7.15
C MET A 137 -4.44 10.72 -7.56
N VAL A 138 -3.60 10.31 -6.62
CA VAL A 138 -2.33 9.63 -6.93
C VAL A 138 -2.58 8.27 -7.57
N LEU A 139 -3.59 7.53 -7.10
CA LEU A 139 -3.91 6.19 -7.60
C LEU A 139 -4.59 6.23 -8.98
N GLU A 140 -5.44 7.23 -9.23
CA GLU A 140 -6.28 7.30 -10.44
C GLU A 140 -5.63 8.06 -11.60
N SER A 141 -4.83 9.10 -11.32
CA SER A 141 -4.33 10.00 -12.38
C SER A 141 -3.18 9.43 -13.20
N ASN A 142 -2.48 8.40 -12.70
CA ASN A 142 -1.21 7.90 -13.26
C ASN A 142 -0.13 9.01 -13.41
N GLU A 143 -0.28 10.13 -12.70
CA GLU A 143 0.65 11.25 -12.72
C GLU A 143 1.67 11.16 -11.59
N HIS A 144 2.86 11.73 -11.81
CA HIS A 144 3.85 11.85 -10.76
C HIS A 144 3.32 12.73 -9.61
N PRO A 145 3.45 12.34 -8.33
CA PRO A 145 2.93 13.13 -7.20
C PRO A 145 3.47 14.56 -7.13
N GLY A 146 4.69 14.79 -7.62
CA GLY A 146 5.26 16.14 -7.76
C GLY A 146 4.45 17.03 -8.70
N ALA A 147 3.94 16.47 -9.81
CA ALA A 147 3.12 17.19 -10.78
C ALA A 147 1.73 17.49 -10.20
N LEU A 148 1.10 16.51 -9.52
CA LEU A 148 -0.17 16.73 -8.82
C LEU A 148 -0.05 17.83 -7.75
N LYS A 149 1.05 17.83 -7.00
CA LYS A 149 1.37 18.88 -6.02
C LYS A 149 1.52 20.25 -6.70
N ASP A 150 2.18 20.33 -7.85
CA ASP A 150 2.32 21.59 -8.59
C ASP A 150 0.96 22.09 -9.14
N LYS A 151 0.06 21.20 -9.56
CA LYS A 151 -1.30 21.55 -10.03
C LYS A 151 -2.17 22.23 -8.99
N VAL A 152 -1.93 21.98 -7.70
CA VAL A 152 -2.67 22.60 -6.58
C VAL A 152 -1.93 23.80 -5.97
N CYS A 153 -0.79 24.19 -6.53
CA CYS A 153 0.02 25.32 -6.08
C CYS A 153 -0.07 26.48 -7.06
N SER A 154 -0.81 27.52 -6.70
CA SER A 154 -0.76 28.79 -7.41
C SER A 154 0.51 29.60 -7.01
N PRO A 155 1.10 30.38 -7.93
CA PRO A 155 2.22 31.27 -7.62
C PRO A 155 1.88 32.22 -6.46
N GLY A 156 2.67 32.20 -5.39
CA GLY A 156 2.46 33.03 -4.20
C GLY A 156 1.23 32.66 -3.34
N GLY A 157 0.57 31.53 -3.62
CA GLY A 157 -0.62 31.09 -2.91
C GLY A 157 -0.37 30.54 -1.50
N THR A 158 -1.46 30.22 -0.80
CA THR A 158 -1.41 29.64 0.54
C THR A 158 -0.78 28.24 0.56
N THR A 159 -1.01 27.43 -0.48
CA THR A 159 -0.44 26.08 -0.59
C THR A 159 1.08 26.09 -0.60
N ILE A 160 1.71 26.98 -1.39
CA ILE A 160 3.16 27.04 -1.49
C ILE A 160 3.81 27.60 -0.22
N ALA A 161 3.12 28.49 0.50
CA ALA A 161 3.55 28.95 1.82
C ALA A 161 3.57 27.82 2.84
N GLY A 162 2.52 26.97 2.87
CA GLY A 162 2.47 25.78 3.72
C GLY A 162 3.54 24.75 3.37
N LEU A 163 3.71 24.43 2.09
CA LEU A 163 4.75 23.51 1.62
C LEU A 163 6.16 23.99 2.00
N ARG A 164 6.42 25.29 1.94
CA ARG A 164 7.71 25.85 2.35
C ARG A 164 8.02 25.56 3.82
N GLU A 165 7.05 25.70 4.73
CA GLU A 165 7.28 25.39 6.14
C GLU A 165 7.44 23.88 6.39
N LEU A 166 6.74 23.02 5.63
CA LEU A 166 6.95 21.56 5.67
C LEU A 166 8.37 21.17 5.22
N GLU A 167 8.86 21.75 4.13
CA GLU A 167 10.22 21.49 3.65
C GLU A 167 11.28 22.01 4.63
N LYS A 168 11.09 23.22 5.17
CA LYS A 168 11.97 23.80 6.20
C LYS A 168 12.02 22.94 7.47
N SER A 169 10.92 22.29 7.82
CA SER A 169 10.82 21.37 8.96
C SER A 169 11.36 19.97 8.64
N GLY A 170 11.85 19.73 7.42
CA GLY A 170 12.42 18.44 7.02
C GLY A 170 11.39 17.32 6.86
N PHE A 171 10.14 17.65 6.49
CA PHE A 171 9.02 16.69 6.40
C PHE A 171 9.38 15.42 5.63
N ARG A 172 9.98 15.54 4.43
CA ARG A 172 10.37 14.38 3.62
C ARG A 172 11.38 13.50 4.33
N SER A 173 12.38 14.12 4.96
CA SER A 173 13.39 13.41 5.74
C SER A 173 12.74 12.67 6.90
N ALA A 174 11.84 13.31 7.63
CA ALA A 174 11.15 12.68 8.76
C ALA A 174 10.37 11.42 8.34
N VAL A 175 9.65 11.48 7.21
CA VAL A 175 8.90 10.33 6.67
C VAL A 175 9.84 9.20 6.22
N ILE A 176 10.91 9.51 5.49
CA ILE A 176 11.89 8.52 5.03
C ILE A 176 12.55 7.82 6.24
N GLU A 177 12.93 8.60 7.25
CA GLU A 177 13.58 8.09 8.45
C GLU A 177 12.64 7.25 9.32
N ALA A 178 11.35 7.60 9.39
CA ALA A 178 10.35 6.78 10.07
C ALA A 178 10.22 5.38 9.42
N VAL A 179 10.11 5.33 8.09
CA VAL A 179 10.06 4.07 7.33
C VAL A 179 11.34 3.25 7.52
N ARG A 180 12.50 3.91 7.45
CA ARG A 180 13.80 3.27 7.67
C ARG A 180 13.91 2.67 9.07
N ALA A 181 13.63 3.46 10.10
CA ALA A 181 13.69 3.04 11.49
C ALA A 181 12.75 1.86 11.77
N ALA A 182 11.56 1.85 11.17
CA ALA A 182 10.62 0.74 11.25
C ALA A 182 11.16 -0.53 10.62
N ALA A 183 11.70 -0.42 9.40
CA ALA A 183 12.30 -1.55 8.69
C ALA A 183 13.51 -2.12 9.44
N ASP A 184 14.39 -1.25 9.94
CA ASP A 184 15.56 -1.64 10.74
C ASP A 184 15.12 -2.35 12.03
N ARG A 185 14.08 -1.83 12.70
CA ARG A 185 13.54 -2.47 13.90
C ARG A 185 12.96 -3.85 13.57
N ALA A 186 12.21 -3.98 12.49
CA ALA A 186 11.65 -5.26 12.05
C ALA A 186 12.73 -6.30 11.73
N ASN A 187 13.85 -5.87 11.15
CA ASN A 187 15.00 -6.74 10.87
C ASN A 187 15.74 -7.13 12.16
N SER A 188 15.84 -6.24 13.15
CA SER A 188 16.48 -6.54 14.45
C SER A 188 15.69 -7.49 15.36
N MET A 189 14.44 -7.79 15.02
CA MET A 189 13.54 -8.67 15.78
C MET A 189 13.47 -10.10 15.18
N GLN A 190 14.23 -10.38 14.12
CA GLN A 190 14.40 -11.70 13.51
C GLN A 190 15.61 -12.41 14.12
#